data_AF-A0A820FRK2-F1
#
_entry.id   AF-A0A820FRK2-F1
#
_cell.length_a   1.000
_cell.length_b   1.000
_cell.length_c   1.000
_cell.angle_alpha   90.00
_cell.angle_beta   90.00
_cell.angle_gamma   90.00
#
_symmetry.space_group_name_H-M   'P 1'
#
loop_
_entity.id
_entity.type
_entity.pdbx_description
1 polymer ?
#
loop_
_entity_poly.entity_id
_entity_poly.type
_entity_poly.pdbx_seq_one_letter_code
_entity_poly.pdbx_strand_id
1 'polypeptide(L)'
;CQNPKQQCFEQDPFINAWNFNVDVNMLKVSARILPMPQIIYTNEFHVNNEQFRSSGVWSSTKTQFHRPTKFPPVWALINLSSSLNKESCKAFYEQLRDVAAHRGITCPDPVLYEEYNVQPDSISHMNAALKDMMEKNDDCKFFIVILPENNDIRDQIYGDLKRLCELQFGFGIVTQMIKLKEKEIKNQWNYSRLNNIMMKINIKLDGIN
;
A
#
# COMPACT_ATOMS: atom_id res chain seq x y z
N CYS A 1 6.24 -28.61 -8.86
CA CYS A 1 7.06 -29.42 -7.94
C CYS A 1 6.74 -30.88 -8.18
N GLN A 2 7.67 -31.65 -8.77
CA GLN A 2 7.49 -33.09 -8.95
C GLN A 2 7.59 -33.79 -7.59
N ASN A 3 6.83 -34.85 -7.39
CA ASN A 3 6.82 -35.62 -6.15
C ASN A 3 8.18 -36.33 -5.99
N PRO A 4 8.93 -36.16 -4.89
CA PRO A 4 10.22 -36.83 -4.69
C PRO A 4 10.14 -38.36 -4.80
N LYS A 5 8.98 -38.95 -4.45
CA LYS A 5 8.72 -40.39 -4.63
C LYS A 5 8.61 -40.80 -6.09
N GLN A 6 8.26 -39.88 -6.99
CA GLN A 6 8.19 -40.12 -8.44
C GLN A 6 9.56 -39.93 -9.13
N GLN A 7 10.55 -39.34 -8.46
CA GLN A 7 11.87 -39.10 -9.03
C GLN A 7 12.80 -40.31 -8.93
N CYS A 8 12.43 -41.36 -8.19
CA CYS A 8 13.13 -42.64 -8.10
C CYS A 8 14.66 -42.47 -8.01
N PHE A 9 15.15 -41.65 -7.08
CA PHE A 9 16.58 -41.33 -6.95
C PHE A 9 17.48 -42.56 -6.79
N GLU A 10 16.94 -43.66 -6.25
CA GLU A 10 17.60 -44.96 -6.16
C GLU A 10 17.88 -45.62 -7.53
N GLN A 11 17.17 -45.20 -8.58
CA GLN A 11 17.33 -45.67 -9.96
C GLN A 11 18.16 -44.70 -10.80
N ASP A 12 18.60 -43.57 -10.24
CA ASP A 12 19.41 -42.60 -10.96
C ASP A 12 20.85 -43.15 -11.11
N PRO A 13 21.34 -43.37 -12.33
CA PRO A 13 22.66 -43.92 -12.57
C PRO A 13 23.79 -43.02 -12.07
N PHE A 14 23.58 -41.70 -11.99
CA PHE A 14 24.56 -40.78 -11.42
C PHE A 14 24.59 -40.87 -9.89
N ILE A 15 23.45 -41.00 -9.21
CA ILE A 15 23.41 -41.16 -7.75
C ILE A 15 24.05 -42.50 -7.34
N ASN A 16 23.72 -43.56 -8.07
CA ASN A 16 24.28 -44.90 -7.84
C ASN A 16 25.79 -44.97 -8.11
N ALA A 17 26.29 -44.31 -9.16
CA ALA A 17 27.72 -44.29 -9.47
C ALA A 17 28.57 -43.68 -8.34
N TRP A 18 27.97 -42.82 -7.51
CA TRP A 18 28.62 -42.17 -6.37
C TRP A 18 28.28 -42.81 -5.03
N ASN A 19 27.56 -43.95 -5.02
CA ASN A 19 27.09 -44.64 -3.81
C ASN A 19 26.32 -43.74 -2.84
N PHE A 20 25.58 -42.76 -3.35
CA PHE A 20 24.65 -41.96 -2.54
C PHE A 20 23.32 -42.69 -2.36
N ASN A 21 22.74 -42.56 -1.18
CA ASN A 21 21.37 -42.99 -0.90
C ASN A 21 20.57 -41.78 -0.43
N VAL A 22 19.43 -41.53 -1.07
CA VAL A 22 18.55 -40.40 -0.76
C VAL A 22 17.27 -40.95 -0.13
N ASP A 23 17.08 -40.67 1.16
CA ASP A 23 15.79 -40.96 1.81
C ASP A 23 14.70 -40.08 1.19
N VAL A 24 13.66 -40.72 0.67
CA VAL A 24 12.50 -40.07 0.07
C VAL A 24 11.56 -39.46 1.12
N ASN A 25 11.79 -39.75 2.40
CA ASN A 25 11.05 -39.15 3.50
C ASN A 25 11.74 -37.86 3.95
N MET A 26 10.93 -36.82 4.22
CA MET A 26 11.45 -35.58 4.79
C MET A 26 12.04 -35.82 6.17
N LEU A 27 13.18 -35.19 6.44
CA LEU A 27 13.79 -35.15 7.76
C LEU A 27 12.79 -34.56 8.77
N LYS A 28 12.53 -35.29 9.85
CA LYS A 28 11.72 -34.80 10.96
C LYS A 28 12.57 -33.91 11.85
N VAL A 29 12.17 -32.64 11.99
CA VAL A 29 12.86 -31.66 12.82
C VAL A 29 11.93 -31.21 13.95
N SER A 30 12.43 -31.23 15.19
CA SER A 30 11.71 -30.67 16.32
C SER A 30 11.63 -29.15 16.18
N ALA A 31 10.42 -28.59 16.29
CA ALA A 31 10.17 -27.16 16.22
C ALA A 31 9.35 -26.67 17.41
N ARG A 32 9.37 -25.35 17.63
CA ARG A 32 8.61 -24.67 18.68
C ARG A 32 7.87 -23.47 18.09
N ILE A 33 6.62 -23.29 18.51
CA ILE A 33 5.81 -22.13 18.18
C ILE A 33 6.10 -21.07 19.24
N LEU A 34 6.66 -19.93 18.83
CA LEU A 34 6.92 -18.82 19.75
C LEU A 34 5.60 -18.16 20.17
N PRO A 35 5.47 -17.73 21.44
CA PRO A 35 4.32 -16.92 21.83
C PRO A 35 4.37 -15.59 21.08
N MET A 36 3.19 -15.04 20.83
CA MET A 36 3.08 -13.77 20.14
C MET A 36 3.55 -12.61 21.04
N PRO A 37 4.23 -11.59 20.50
CA PRO A 37 4.49 -10.36 21.23
C PRO A 37 3.20 -9.61 21.56
N GLN A 38 3.23 -8.81 22.62
CA GLN A 38 2.16 -7.85 22.90
C GLN A 38 2.17 -6.75 21.84
N ILE A 39 0.99 -6.41 21.32
CA ILE A 39 0.82 -5.29 20.39
C ILE A 39 0.03 -4.20 21.11
N ILE A 40 0.64 -3.03 21.22
CA ILE A 40 0.10 -1.88 21.94
C ILE A 40 -0.28 -0.83 20.91
N TYR A 41 -1.56 -0.44 20.87
CA TYR A 41 -1.98 0.72 20.08
C TYR A 41 -2.00 1.94 20.97
N THR A 42 -2.86 1.98 21.98
CA THR A 42 -2.87 3.09 22.95
C THR A 42 -2.50 2.57 24.33
N ASN A 43 -2.27 3.47 25.29
CA ASN A 43 -2.04 3.05 26.68
C ASN A 43 -3.19 2.20 27.22
N GLU A 44 -4.41 2.44 26.73
CA GLU A 44 -5.64 1.76 27.13
C GLU A 44 -5.97 0.54 26.24
N PHE A 45 -5.45 0.49 25.01
CA PHE A 45 -5.76 -0.56 24.05
C PHE A 45 -4.54 -1.40 23.69
N HIS A 46 -4.58 -2.64 24.17
CA HIS A 46 -3.62 -3.70 23.89
C HIS A 46 -4.35 -4.82 23.15
N VAL A 47 -3.71 -5.39 22.13
CA VAL A 47 -4.30 -6.52 21.42
C VAL A 47 -4.37 -7.73 22.35
N ASN A 48 -5.58 -8.23 22.57
CA ASN A 48 -5.86 -9.35 23.45
C ASN A 48 -6.28 -10.61 22.67
N ASN A 49 -6.46 -11.72 23.40
CA ASN A 49 -6.79 -13.03 22.84
C ASN A 49 -8.05 -13.05 21.95
N GLU A 50 -9.02 -12.18 22.21
CA GLU A 50 -10.30 -12.10 21.47
C GLU A 50 -10.18 -11.42 20.11
N GLN A 51 -9.12 -10.63 19.91
CA GLN A 51 -8.87 -9.92 18.66
C GLN A 51 -8.02 -10.73 17.66
N PHE A 52 -7.50 -11.88 18.11
CA PHE A 52 -6.85 -12.84 17.24
C PHE A 52 -7.87 -13.70 16.52
N ARG A 53 -7.86 -13.60 15.20
CA ARG A 53 -8.68 -14.47 14.35
C ARG A 53 -7.96 -15.78 14.04
N SER A 54 -6.62 -15.73 13.96
CA SER A 54 -5.73 -16.87 13.72
C SER A 54 -4.27 -16.46 14.00
N SER A 55 -3.34 -17.43 13.98
CA SER A 55 -1.90 -17.18 14.16
C SER A 55 -1.40 -16.08 13.24
N GLY A 56 -0.90 -14.99 13.82
CA GLY A 56 -0.36 -13.84 13.08
C GLY A 56 -1.41 -12.86 12.52
N VAL A 57 -2.70 -13.01 12.84
CA VAL A 57 -3.78 -12.16 12.32
C VAL A 57 -4.58 -11.54 13.46
N TRP A 58 -4.53 -10.22 13.57
CA TRP A 58 -5.34 -9.42 14.49
C TRP A 58 -6.11 -8.32 13.76
N SER A 59 -7.22 -7.85 14.34
CA SER A 59 -7.97 -6.71 13.82
C SER A 59 -7.59 -5.42 14.55
N SER A 60 -7.06 -4.44 13.82
CA SER A 60 -6.70 -3.14 14.39
C SER A 60 -7.85 -2.12 14.38
N THR A 61 -8.95 -2.40 13.68
CA THR A 61 -9.97 -1.40 13.30
C THR A 61 -10.72 -0.70 14.45
N LYS A 62 -10.64 -1.18 15.69
CA LYS A 62 -11.39 -0.63 16.84
C LYS A 62 -10.62 0.39 17.67
N THR A 63 -9.39 0.74 17.29
CA THR A 63 -8.53 1.64 18.06
C THR A 63 -7.90 2.70 17.17
N GLN A 64 -7.41 3.77 17.79
CA GLN A 64 -6.57 4.77 17.15
C GLN A 64 -5.15 4.23 16.92
N PHE A 65 -4.38 4.93 16.09
CA PHE A 65 -2.96 4.66 15.94
C PHE A 65 -2.19 5.00 17.22
N HIS A 66 -1.07 4.33 17.44
CA HIS A 66 -0.21 4.62 18.59
C HIS A 66 0.29 6.06 18.63
N ARG A 67 0.76 6.54 17.48
CA ARG A 67 1.05 7.95 17.25
C ARG A 67 0.39 8.34 15.93
N PRO A 68 -0.81 8.93 15.97
CA PRO A 68 -1.41 9.50 14.78
C PRO A 68 -0.51 10.60 14.22
N THR A 69 -0.30 10.60 12.91
CA THR A 69 0.40 11.69 12.23
C THR A 69 -0.39 13.00 12.29
N LYS A 70 0.32 14.13 12.19
CA LYS A 70 -0.29 15.41 11.85
C LYS A 70 -0.41 15.49 10.33
N PHE A 71 -1.63 15.31 9.82
CA PHE A 71 -1.87 15.38 8.38
C PHE A 71 -1.50 16.78 7.84
N PRO A 72 -0.77 16.89 6.72
CA PRO A 72 -0.36 18.18 6.16
C PRO A 72 -1.54 19.10 5.88
N PRO A 73 -1.44 20.40 6.22
CA PRO A 73 -2.51 21.38 5.95
C PRO A 73 -2.68 21.64 4.45
N VAL A 74 -1.60 21.50 3.68
CA VAL A 74 -1.56 21.62 2.22
C VAL A 74 -1.16 20.27 1.63
N TRP A 75 -2.06 19.71 0.83
CA TRP A 75 -1.85 18.44 0.13
C TRP A 75 -2.70 18.41 -1.15
N ALA A 76 -2.32 17.57 -2.12
CA ALA A 76 -3.07 17.42 -3.37
C ALA A 76 -3.65 16.01 -3.56
N LEU A 77 -4.79 15.97 -4.23
CA LEU A 77 -5.36 14.78 -4.83
C LEU A 77 -5.17 14.86 -6.35
N ILE A 78 -4.49 13.87 -6.92
CA ILE A 78 -4.23 13.79 -8.36
C ILE A 78 -4.98 12.58 -8.91
N ASN A 79 -5.91 12.82 -9.82
CA ASN A 79 -6.66 11.78 -10.50
C ASN A 79 -6.08 11.52 -11.90
N LEU A 80 -5.51 10.34 -12.09
CA LEU A 80 -5.02 9.85 -13.39
C LEU A 80 -5.91 8.72 -13.95
N SER A 81 -7.01 8.39 -13.26
CA SER A 81 -7.99 7.41 -13.69
C SER A 81 -9.08 8.10 -14.51
N SER A 82 -9.41 7.53 -15.66
CA SER A 82 -10.54 7.98 -16.49
C SER A 82 -11.89 7.44 -15.99
N SER A 83 -11.88 6.51 -15.03
CA SER A 83 -13.10 5.91 -14.48
C SER A 83 -13.71 6.70 -13.33
N LEU A 84 -12.94 7.61 -12.72
CA LEU A 84 -13.44 8.47 -11.63
C LEU A 84 -13.59 9.90 -12.13
N ASN A 85 -14.74 10.49 -11.83
CA ASN A 85 -14.95 11.93 -11.95
C ASN A 85 -14.66 12.64 -10.62
N LYS A 86 -14.68 13.97 -10.66
CA LYS A 86 -14.44 14.83 -9.49
C LYS A 86 -15.34 14.48 -8.29
N GLU A 87 -16.62 14.19 -8.53
CA GLU A 87 -17.57 13.81 -7.47
C GLU A 87 -17.19 12.47 -6.80
N SER A 88 -16.75 11.50 -7.60
CA SER A 88 -16.29 10.20 -7.11
C SER A 88 -14.98 10.32 -6.32
N CYS A 89 -14.05 11.15 -6.80
CA CYS A 89 -12.84 11.50 -6.06
C CYS A 89 -13.16 12.20 -4.74
N LYS A 90 -14.18 13.06 -4.71
CA LYS A 90 -14.66 13.69 -3.49
C LYS A 90 -15.21 12.69 -2.49
N ALA A 91 -16.12 11.81 -2.94
CA ALA A 91 -16.66 10.74 -2.11
C ALA A 91 -15.55 9.80 -1.57
N PHE A 92 -14.49 9.58 -2.35
CA PHE A 92 -13.33 8.82 -1.90
C PHE A 92 -12.60 9.49 -0.72
N TYR A 93 -12.21 10.76 -0.84
CA TYR A 93 -11.43 11.40 0.23
C TYR A 93 -12.27 11.68 1.49
N GLU A 94 -13.59 11.88 1.34
CA GLU A 94 -14.52 11.98 2.47
C GLU A 94 -14.56 10.66 3.28
N GLN A 95 -14.70 9.52 2.60
CA GLN A 95 -14.64 8.21 3.26
C GLN A 95 -13.26 7.94 3.88
N LEU A 96 -12.19 8.37 3.22
CA LEU A 96 -10.84 8.26 3.78
C LEU A 96 -10.67 9.13 5.04
N ARG A 97 -11.23 10.35 5.06
CA ARG A 97 -11.27 11.24 6.22
C ARG A 97 -12.01 10.60 7.38
N ASP A 98 -13.15 9.96 7.14
CA ASP A 98 -13.89 9.27 8.19
C ASP A 98 -13.02 8.18 8.83
N VAL A 99 -12.35 7.37 8.02
CA VAL A 99 -11.39 6.38 8.52
C VAL A 99 -10.25 7.04 9.28
N ALA A 100 -9.68 8.14 8.77
CA ALA A 100 -8.62 8.90 9.43
C ALA A 100 -9.05 9.34 10.84
N ALA A 101 -10.24 9.91 10.98
CA ALA A 101 -10.78 10.40 12.24
C ALA A 101 -10.95 9.27 13.26
N HIS A 102 -11.47 8.11 12.83
CA HIS A 102 -11.55 6.91 13.69
C HIS A 102 -10.17 6.41 14.14
N ARG A 103 -9.12 6.71 13.37
CA ARG A 103 -7.73 6.35 13.67
C ARG A 103 -6.95 7.45 14.41
N GLY A 104 -7.60 8.55 14.79
CA GLY A 104 -7.00 9.66 15.55
C GLY A 104 -6.30 10.70 14.67
N ILE A 105 -6.52 10.70 13.36
CA ILE A 105 -5.94 11.67 12.41
C ILE A 105 -7.03 12.62 11.91
N THR A 106 -6.82 13.93 12.06
CA THR A 106 -7.64 14.95 11.41
C THR A 106 -7.10 15.23 10.01
N CYS A 107 -7.91 14.97 8.97
CA CYS A 107 -7.54 15.16 7.58
C CYS A 107 -8.31 16.34 6.96
N PRO A 108 -7.64 17.46 6.59
CA PRO A 108 -8.29 18.58 5.90
C PRO A 108 -8.71 18.23 4.47
N ASP A 109 -9.49 19.09 3.80
CA ASP A 109 -9.74 18.98 2.36
C ASP A 109 -8.44 19.15 1.57
N PRO A 110 -8.28 18.51 0.41
CA PRO A 110 -7.13 18.78 -0.46
C PRO A 110 -7.19 20.22 -0.96
N VAL A 111 -6.07 20.92 -0.89
CA VAL A 111 -5.94 22.31 -1.40
C VAL A 111 -5.88 22.32 -2.92
N LEU A 112 -5.27 21.27 -3.49
CA LEU A 112 -5.08 21.12 -4.93
C LEU A 112 -5.78 19.84 -5.42
N TYR A 113 -6.48 19.95 -6.55
CA TYR A 113 -7.05 18.83 -7.27
C TYR A 113 -6.64 18.93 -8.73
N GLU A 114 -5.95 17.92 -9.22
CA GLU A 114 -5.53 17.82 -10.61
C GLU A 114 -6.11 16.56 -11.24
N GLU A 115 -6.53 16.67 -12.50
CA GLU A 115 -7.10 15.57 -13.26
C GLU A 115 -6.48 15.54 -14.66
N TYR A 116 -5.93 14.39 -15.04
CA TYR A 116 -5.33 14.19 -16.35
C TYR A 116 -5.92 12.96 -17.03
N ASN A 117 -6.40 13.14 -18.26
CA ASN A 117 -6.79 12.03 -19.10
C ASN A 117 -5.53 11.39 -19.70
N VAL A 118 -5.10 10.28 -19.12
CA VAL A 118 -3.84 9.63 -19.50
C VAL A 118 -4.05 8.74 -20.73
N GLN A 119 -3.50 9.17 -21.86
CA GLN A 119 -3.27 8.33 -23.03
C GLN A 119 -1.76 8.04 -23.20
N PRO A 120 -1.35 6.93 -23.84
CA PRO A 120 0.07 6.57 -24.01
C PRO A 120 0.94 7.73 -24.54
N ASP A 121 0.46 8.43 -25.56
CA ASP A 121 1.19 9.53 -26.21
C ASP A 121 1.27 10.81 -25.36
N SER A 122 0.49 10.87 -24.27
CA SER A 122 0.38 12.04 -23.39
C SER A 122 1.22 11.96 -22.11
N ILE A 123 1.84 10.81 -21.80
CA ILE A 123 2.55 10.58 -20.52
C ILE A 123 3.64 11.63 -20.28
N SER A 124 4.44 11.95 -21.30
CA SER A 124 5.50 12.96 -21.19
C SER A 124 4.95 14.36 -20.90
N HIS A 125 3.83 14.75 -21.53
CA HIS A 125 3.17 16.03 -21.30
C HIS A 125 2.57 16.09 -19.89
N MET A 126 1.95 15.01 -19.43
CA MET A 126 1.40 14.89 -18.09
C MET A 126 2.49 14.97 -17.02
N ASN A 127 3.62 14.28 -17.21
CA ASN A 127 4.77 14.37 -16.31
C ASN A 127 5.33 15.79 -16.23
N ALA A 128 5.39 16.51 -17.35
CA ALA A 128 5.83 17.91 -17.38
C ALA A 128 4.84 18.83 -16.64
N ALA A 129 3.53 18.64 -16.85
CA ALA A 129 2.49 19.41 -16.16
C ALA A 129 2.50 19.17 -14.64
N LEU A 130 2.68 17.91 -14.22
CA LEU A 130 2.81 17.58 -12.80
C LEU A 130 4.06 18.17 -12.18
N LYS A 131 5.19 18.15 -12.90
CA LYS A 131 6.43 18.79 -12.44
C LYS A 131 6.23 20.30 -12.26
N ASP A 132 5.63 20.97 -13.23
CA ASP A 132 5.34 22.41 -13.15
C ASP A 132 4.37 22.73 -12.00
N MET A 133 3.36 21.90 -11.77
CA MET A 133 2.47 22.02 -10.60
C MET A 133 3.24 21.89 -9.28
N MET A 134 4.13 20.90 -9.17
CA MET A 134 4.96 20.70 -7.98
C MET A 134 5.96 21.84 -7.74
N GLU A 135 6.51 22.43 -8.80
CA GLU A 135 7.42 23.58 -8.72
C GLU A 135 6.68 24.86 -8.27
N LYS A 136 5.43 25.03 -8.70
CA LYS A 136 4.59 26.18 -8.32
C LYS A 136 4.01 26.10 -6.91
N ASN A 137 3.88 24.89 -6.36
CA ASN A 137 3.29 24.62 -5.05
C ASN A 137 4.34 23.96 -4.14
N ASP A 138 5.41 24.69 -3.85
CA ASP A 138 6.55 24.17 -3.11
C ASP A 138 6.23 23.85 -1.63
N ASP A 139 5.15 24.39 -1.08
CA ASP A 139 4.61 24.08 0.25
C ASP A 139 3.83 22.75 0.29
N CYS A 140 3.38 22.24 -0.85
CA CYS A 140 2.62 21.00 -0.96
C CYS A 140 3.53 19.77 -0.98
N LYS A 141 3.80 19.21 0.21
CA LYS A 141 4.71 18.06 0.39
C LYS A 141 4.05 16.69 0.46
N PHE A 142 2.73 16.61 0.25
CA PHE A 142 2.01 15.33 0.26
C PHE A 142 1.01 15.22 -0.88
N PHE A 143 1.07 14.10 -1.60
CA PHE A 143 0.17 13.78 -2.71
C PHE A 143 -0.48 12.41 -2.55
N ILE A 144 -1.80 12.37 -2.74
CA ILE A 144 -2.51 11.14 -3.02
C ILE A 144 -2.74 11.07 -4.52
N VAL A 145 -2.26 10.00 -5.17
CA VAL A 145 -2.36 9.83 -6.62
C VAL A 145 -3.20 8.60 -6.92
N ILE A 146 -4.31 8.78 -7.62
CA ILE A 146 -5.13 7.70 -8.15
C ILE A 146 -4.57 7.32 -9.51
N LEU A 147 -4.11 6.08 -9.62
CA LEU A 147 -3.43 5.56 -10.80
C LEU A 147 -4.41 5.10 -11.88
N PRO A 148 -3.99 5.12 -13.17
CA PRO A 148 -4.80 4.57 -14.25
C PRO A 148 -4.97 3.05 -14.13
N GLU A 149 -6.00 2.55 -14.81
CA GLU A 149 -6.42 1.15 -14.79
C GLU A 149 -5.49 0.28 -15.66
N ASN A 150 -5.07 0.82 -16.82
CA ASN A 150 -4.18 0.14 -17.75
C ASN A 150 -2.85 -0.18 -17.04
N ASN A 151 -2.46 -1.46 -17.02
CA ASN A 151 -1.30 -1.91 -16.27
C ASN A 151 0.01 -1.32 -16.79
N ASP A 152 0.22 -1.30 -18.10
CA ASP A 152 1.48 -0.87 -18.69
C ASP A 152 1.70 0.64 -18.48
N ILE A 153 0.65 1.42 -18.74
CA ILE A 153 0.64 2.88 -18.51
C ILE A 153 0.83 3.18 -17.02
N ARG A 154 0.13 2.46 -16.14
CA ARG A 154 0.24 2.65 -14.70
C ARG A 154 1.66 2.41 -14.20
N ASP A 155 2.27 1.32 -14.62
CA ASP A 155 3.56 0.90 -14.06
C ASP A 155 4.67 1.87 -14.54
N GLN A 156 4.57 2.38 -15.77
CA GLN A 156 5.41 3.49 -16.26
C GLN A 156 5.22 4.76 -15.43
N ILE A 157 3.98 5.23 -15.25
CA ILE A 157 3.66 6.45 -14.49
C ILE A 157 4.08 6.34 -13.03
N TYR A 158 3.85 5.18 -12.41
CA TYR A 158 4.26 4.94 -11.04
C TYR A 158 5.78 5.12 -10.88
N GLY A 159 6.56 4.52 -11.79
CA GLY A 159 8.03 4.64 -11.80
C GLY A 159 8.49 6.09 -12.00
N ASP A 160 7.93 6.77 -13.00
CA ASP A 160 8.29 8.16 -13.30
C ASP A 160 7.95 9.11 -12.16
N LEU A 161 6.75 9.04 -11.59
CA LEU A 161 6.35 9.90 -10.48
C LEU A 161 7.14 9.62 -9.21
N LYS A 162 7.42 8.35 -8.92
CA LYS A 162 8.27 7.99 -7.79
C LYS A 162 9.67 8.56 -7.95
N ARG A 163 10.27 8.40 -9.12
CA ARG A 163 11.59 8.97 -9.44
C ARG A 163 11.59 10.50 -9.33
N LEU A 164 10.56 11.16 -9.87
CA LEU A 164 10.40 12.61 -9.83
C LEU A 164 10.34 13.12 -8.38
N CYS A 165 9.42 12.57 -7.57
CA CYS A 165 9.20 13.03 -6.19
C CYS A 165 10.38 12.71 -5.25
N GLU A 166 11.00 11.54 -5.39
CA GLU A 166 12.06 11.09 -4.47
C GLU A 166 13.43 11.63 -4.85
N LEU A 167 13.79 11.65 -6.15
CA LEU A 167 15.13 12.06 -6.59
C LEU A 167 15.21 13.54 -6.99
N GLN A 168 14.23 14.07 -7.74
CA GLN A 168 14.35 15.40 -8.34
C GLN A 168 13.89 16.52 -7.41
N PHE A 169 12.88 16.25 -6.56
CA PHE A 169 12.44 17.17 -5.49
C PHE A 169 13.11 16.89 -4.13
N GLY A 170 14.23 16.17 -4.13
CA GLY A 170 15.13 16.04 -2.97
C GLY A 170 14.51 15.40 -1.73
N PHE A 171 13.80 14.27 -1.89
CA PHE A 171 13.09 13.54 -0.82
C PHE A 171 11.95 14.31 -0.11
N GLY A 172 11.61 15.52 -0.57
CA GLY A 172 10.67 16.39 0.12
C GLY A 172 9.19 16.08 -0.09
N ILE A 173 8.84 15.26 -1.08
CA ILE A 173 7.44 15.01 -1.46
C ILE A 173 7.05 13.55 -1.16
N VAL A 174 6.13 13.39 -0.22
CA VAL A 174 5.58 12.11 0.16
C VAL A 174 4.39 11.77 -0.75
N THR A 175 4.40 10.56 -1.34
CA THR A 175 3.35 10.12 -2.26
C THR A 175 2.61 8.86 -1.76
N GLN A 176 1.28 8.88 -1.85
CA GLN A 176 0.42 7.71 -1.67
C GLN A 176 -0.27 7.36 -2.99
N MET A 177 0.28 6.36 -3.68
CA MET A 177 -0.24 5.84 -4.93
C MET A 177 -1.40 4.85 -4.67
N ILE A 178 -2.50 4.99 -5.40
CA ILE A 178 -3.71 4.19 -5.24
C ILE A 178 -4.07 3.55 -6.58
N LYS A 179 -3.91 2.23 -6.66
CA LYS A 179 -4.49 1.42 -7.75
C LYS A 179 -5.98 1.19 -7.47
N LEU A 180 -6.86 1.55 -8.40
CA LEU A 180 -8.28 1.24 -8.28
C LEU A 180 -8.55 -0.26 -8.48
N LYS A 181 -9.65 -0.73 -7.91
CA LYS A 181 -10.29 -1.99 -8.32
C LYS A 181 -11.73 -1.68 -8.73
N GLU A 182 -12.39 -2.69 -9.29
CA GLU A 182 -13.72 -2.52 -9.89
C GLU A 182 -14.78 -1.96 -8.91
N LYS A 183 -14.70 -2.32 -7.62
CA LYS A 183 -15.67 -1.85 -6.62
C LYS A 183 -15.47 -0.37 -6.30
N GLU A 184 -14.23 0.08 -6.20
CA GLU A 184 -13.88 1.47 -5.92
C GLU A 184 -14.29 2.39 -7.09
N ILE A 185 -14.25 1.89 -8.33
CA ILE A 185 -14.79 2.61 -9.51
C ILE A 185 -16.29 2.89 -9.36
N LYS A 186 -17.04 1.98 -8.71
CA LYS A 186 -18.47 2.15 -8.43
C LYS A 186 -18.73 2.92 -7.12
N ASN A 187 -17.73 3.64 -6.60
CA ASN A 187 -17.75 4.32 -5.31
C ASN A 187 -18.03 3.41 -4.10
N GLN A 188 -17.80 2.10 -4.23
CA GLN A 188 -17.97 1.12 -3.15
C GLN A 188 -16.63 0.85 -2.47
N TRP A 189 -16.16 1.81 -1.69
CA TRP A 189 -14.90 1.68 -0.96
C TRP A 189 -15.06 0.75 0.24
N ASN A 190 -14.18 -0.24 0.33
CA ASN A 190 -14.14 -1.13 1.47
C ASN A 190 -13.38 -0.48 2.64
N TYR A 191 -13.99 -0.41 3.82
CA TYR A 191 -13.37 0.14 5.03
C TYR A 191 -11.99 -0.46 5.34
N SER A 192 -11.81 -1.78 5.22
CA SER A 192 -10.52 -2.44 5.45
C SER A 192 -9.44 -1.96 4.48
N ARG A 193 -9.81 -1.70 3.22
CA ARG A 193 -8.88 -1.14 2.23
C ARG A 193 -8.51 0.30 2.58
N LEU A 194 -9.48 1.13 2.92
CA LEU A 194 -9.24 2.51 3.35
C LEU A 194 -8.36 2.56 4.61
N ASN A 195 -8.63 1.69 5.59
CA ASN A 195 -7.82 1.55 6.79
C ASN A 195 -6.37 1.16 6.46
N ASN A 196 -6.15 0.23 5.54
CA ASN A 196 -4.80 -0.15 5.10
C ASN A 196 -4.09 0.97 4.32
N ILE A 197 -4.83 1.79 3.56
CA ILE A 197 -4.28 2.99 2.92
C ILE A 197 -3.87 3.99 4.01
N MET A 198 -4.74 4.24 4.98
CA MET A 198 -4.48 5.16 6.09
C MET A 198 -3.30 4.70 6.96
N MET A 199 -3.15 3.40 7.21
CA MET A 199 -1.97 2.82 7.87
C MET A 199 -0.66 3.15 7.15
N LYS A 200 -0.67 3.18 5.81
CA LYS A 200 0.51 3.55 5.01
C LYS A 200 0.76 5.05 5.04
N ILE A 201 -0.31 5.85 4.95
CA ILE A 201 -0.22 7.31 5.05
C ILE A 201 0.36 7.70 6.41
N ASN A 202 -0.15 7.12 7.50
CA ASN A 202 0.32 7.40 8.84
C ASN A 202 1.83 7.19 8.97
N ILE A 203 2.35 6.02 8.58
CA ILE A 203 3.80 5.73 8.63
C ILE A 203 4.61 6.69 7.74
N LYS A 204 4.11 6.99 6.53
CA LYS A 204 4.81 7.87 5.58
C LYS A 204 4.90 9.33 6.05
N LEU A 205 4.04 9.73 6.97
CA LEU A 205 4.00 11.07 7.56
C LEU A 205 4.47 11.02 9.02
N ASP A 206 5.44 10.15 9.32
CA ASP A 206 6.06 10.02 10.64
C ASP A 206 5.12 9.62 11.78
N GLY A 207 3.98 8.98 11.49
CA GLY A 207 3.13 8.34 12.47
C GLY A 207 3.64 6.95 12.90
N ILE A 208 3.08 6.42 13.98
CA ILE A 208 3.28 5.03 14.44
C ILE A 208 1.90 4.40 14.50
N ASN A 209 1.70 3.31 13.76
CA ASN A 209 0.41 2.61 13.72
C ASN A 209 0.08 1.94 15.04
#